data_AF-X6JTL2-F1
#
_entry.id   AF-X6JTL2-F1
#
_cell.length_a   1.000
_cell.length_b   1.000
_cell.length_c   1.000
_cell.angle_alpha   90.00
_cell.angle_beta   90.00
_cell.angle_gamma   90.00
#
_symmetry.space_group_name_H-M   'P 1'
#
loop_
_entity.id
_entity.type
_entity.pdbx_description
1 polymer ?
#
loop_
_entity_poly.entity_id
_entity_poly.type
_entity_poly.pdbx_seq_one_letter_code
_entity_poly.pdbx_strand_id
1 'polypeptide(L)'
;MSAFDFGARRASEFRQRSFWALFAERHPEERASMARRGPWFWQRGLPDFALVLSLYVAPAQSQVGVFFGRNEKFGATGVWSRLKPFQPAIEDRLKLRPEQSCEGLGINSMWRVNCYAEDNWPAMADWLVTECSRFERAVTDVLGEG
;
A
#
# COMPACT_ATOMS: atom_id res chain seq x y z
N MET A 1 -24.77 0.18 -15.81
CA MET A 1 -24.16 1.04 -14.78
C MET A 1 -23.28 0.16 -13.91
N SER A 2 -21.98 0.46 -13.81
CA SER A 2 -21.05 -0.28 -12.96
C SER A 2 -21.43 -0.07 -11.49
N ALA A 3 -21.40 -1.11 -10.67
CA ALA A 3 -21.68 -1.05 -9.22
C ALA A 3 -20.69 -0.16 -8.42
N PHE A 4 -19.74 0.48 -9.11
CA PHE A 4 -18.68 1.32 -8.55
C PHE A 4 -18.65 2.74 -9.15
N ASP A 5 -19.77 3.21 -9.71
CA ASP A 5 -19.92 4.62 -10.09
C ASP A 5 -20.30 5.44 -8.85
N PHE A 6 -19.29 5.99 -8.18
CA PHE A 6 -19.46 6.84 -6.99
C PHE A 6 -19.61 8.33 -7.33
N GLY A 7 -19.85 8.66 -8.60
CA GLY A 7 -19.93 10.02 -9.11
C GLY A 7 -18.55 10.66 -9.39
N ALA A 8 -18.55 11.71 -10.20
CA ALA A 8 -17.34 12.46 -10.55
C ALA A 8 -16.88 13.34 -9.37
N ARG A 9 -16.13 12.77 -8.42
CA ARG A 9 -15.50 13.50 -7.31
C ARG A 9 -14.02 13.73 -7.55
N ARG A 10 -13.54 14.94 -7.23
CA ARG A 10 -12.11 15.28 -7.31
C ARG A 10 -11.38 14.70 -6.11
N ALA A 11 -10.16 14.21 -6.34
CA ALA A 11 -9.30 13.71 -5.25
C ALA A 11 -9.12 14.74 -4.11
N SER A 12 -9.14 16.04 -4.41
CA SER A 12 -9.06 17.12 -3.42
C SER A 12 -10.20 17.14 -2.39
N GLU A 13 -11.34 16.49 -2.68
CA GLU A 13 -12.48 16.39 -1.76
C GLU A 13 -12.24 15.34 -0.66
N PHE A 14 -11.27 14.44 -0.85
CA PHE A 14 -10.88 13.49 0.17
C PHE A 14 -10.12 14.19 1.30
N ARG A 15 -10.61 14.04 2.53
CA ARG A 15 -10.03 14.62 3.74
C ARG A 15 -8.81 13.82 4.21
N GLN A 16 -7.74 13.87 3.41
CA GLN A 16 -6.53 13.08 3.63
C GLN A 16 -5.92 13.24 5.02
N ARG A 17 -5.94 14.45 5.59
CA ARG A 17 -5.38 14.70 6.93
C ARG A 17 -6.15 13.91 7.99
N SER A 18 -7.47 13.90 7.89
CA SER A 18 -8.35 13.19 8.80
C SER A 18 -8.20 11.67 8.65
N PHE A 19 -8.14 11.18 7.41
CA PHE A 19 -7.91 9.75 7.17
C PHE A 19 -6.57 9.28 7.76
N TRP A 20 -5.47 9.99 7.51
CA TRP A 20 -4.17 9.59 8.05
C TRP A 20 -4.04 9.79 9.56
N ALA A 21 -4.81 10.72 10.15
CA ALA A 21 -4.92 10.84 11.60
C ALA A 21 -5.62 9.61 12.20
N LEU A 22 -6.76 9.20 11.63
CA LEU A 22 -7.49 7.99 12.00
C LEU A 22 -6.61 6.74 11.83
N PHE A 23 -5.93 6.61 10.70
CA PHE A 23 -5.01 5.50 10.43
C PHE A 23 -3.97 5.36 11.53
N ALA A 24 -3.34 6.47 11.92
CA ALA A 24 -2.29 6.46 12.93
C ALA A 24 -2.82 6.29 14.37
N GLU A 25 -4.05 6.71 14.66
CA GLU A 25 -4.71 6.42 15.95
C GLU A 25 -5.05 4.94 16.07
N ARG A 26 -5.56 4.33 14.99
CA ARG A 26 -5.98 2.94 14.93
C ARG A 26 -4.81 1.95 14.89
N HIS A 27 -3.71 2.33 14.23
CA HIS A 27 -2.50 1.53 14.07
C HIS A 27 -1.27 2.32 14.59
N PRO A 28 -1.15 2.53 15.91
CA PRO A 28 -0.04 3.29 16.48
C PRO A 28 1.33 2.67 16.18
N GLU A 29 1.40 1.36 15.98
CA GLU A 29 2.61 0.61 15.60
C GLU A 29 3.21 1.09 14.28
N GLU A 30 2.39 1.56 13.34
CA GLU A 30 2.88 2.07 12.05
C GLU A 30 3.71 3.34 12.18
N ARG A 31 3.59 4.07 13.30
CA ARG A 31 4.43 5.24 13.55
C ARG A 31 5.89 4.87 13.79
N ALA A 32 6.15 3.73 14.43
CA ALA A 32 7.50 3.28 14.76
C ALA A 32 8.29 2.89 13.49
N SER A 33 7.61 2.33 12.51
CA SER A 33 8.17 1.89 11.22
C SER A 33 8.00 2.91 10.09
N MET A 34 7.46 4.10 10.37
CA MET A 34 7.17 5.11 9.34
C MET A 34 8.46 5.69 8.75
N ALA A 35 8.69 5.45 7.46
CA ALA A 35 9.79 6.04 6.70
C ALA A 35 9.45 7.47 6.22
N ARG A 36 8.21 7.67 5.77
CA ARG A 36 7.69 8.95 5.24
C ARG A 36 6.16 8.91 5.19
N ARG A 37 5.51 10.07 5.19
CA ARG A 37 4.12 10.19 4.73
C ARG A 37 3.93 11.39 3.81
N GLY A 38 2.90 11.33 2.99
CA GLY A 38 2.43 12.42 2.13
C GLY A 38 0.91 12.49 2.17
N PRO A 39 0.29 13.39 1.38
CA PRO A 39 -1.17 13.50 1.33
C PRO A 39 -1.86 12.19 0.91
N TRP A 40 -1.21 11.39 0.06
CA TRP A 40 -1.83 10.22 -0.57
C TRP A 40 -1.22 8.89 -0.14
N PHE A 41 -0.23 8.92 0.76
CA PHE A 41 0.48 7.71 1.15
C PHE A 41 1.08 7.77 2.56
N TRP A 42 1.24 6.58 3.12
CA TRP A 42 2.09 6.27 4.27
C TRP A 42 3.14 5.27 3.82
N GLN A 43 4.41 5.49 4.16
CA GLN A 43 5.50 4.57 3.87
C GLN A 43 5.97 3.88 5.13
N ARG A 44 5.90 2.55 5.14
CA ARG A 44 6.57 1.68 6.10
C ARG A 44 7.97 1.36 5.59
N GLY A 45 8.99 1.54 6.43
CA GLY A 45 10.38 1.21 6.12
C GLY A 45 10.69 -0.27 6.37
N LEU A 46 11.46 -0.89 5.46
CA LEU A 46 12.03 -2.22 5.60
C LEU A 46 13.56 -2.12 5.44
N PRO A 47 14.27 -1.62 6.48
CA PRO A 47 15.67 -1.22 6.36
C PRO A 47 16.61 -2.39 6.05
N ASP A 48 16.34 -3.60 6.56
CA ASP A 48 17.17 -4.79 6.35
C ASP A 48 17.30 -5.15 4.87
N PHE A 49 16.29 -4.79 4.08
CA PHE A 49 16.28 -5.00 2.63
C PHE A 49 16.49 -3.70 1.84
N ALA A 50 16.70 -2.56 2.49
CA ALA A 50 16.68 -1.24 1.84
C ALA A 50 15.45 -1.08 0.92
N LEU A 51 14.26 -1.42 1.45
CA LEU A 51 12.97 -1.33 0.78
C LEU A 51 12.02 -0.43 1.58
N VAL A 52 10.95 0.02 0.93
CA VAL A 52 9.80 0.64 1.61
C VAL A 52 8.51 0.10 1.01
N LEU A 53 7.50 -0.09 1.84
CA LEU A 53 6.13 -0.39 1.43
C LEU A 53 5.32 0.90 1.49
N SER A 54 4.65 1.25 0.38
CA SER A 54 3.78 2.41 0.29
C SER A 54 2.33 1.97 0.36
N LEU A 55 1.68 2.33 1.48
CA LEU A 55 0.24 2.25 1.68
C LEU A 55 -0.35 3.52 1.08
N TYR A 56 -1.26 3.41 0.11
CA TYR A 56 -1.79 4.57 -0.62
C TYR A 56 -3.31 4.63 -0.66
N VAL A 57 -3.82 5.84 -0.84
CA VAL A 57 -5.23 6.12 -1.12
C VAL A 57 -5.33 6.87 -2.44
N ALA A 58 -6.14 6.35 -3.36
CA ALA A 58 -6.38 6.90 -4.68
C ALA A 58 -7.89 7.17 -4.85
N PRO A 59 -8.40 8.26 -4.24
CA PRO A 59 -9.83 8.49 -4.11
C PRO A 59 -10.54 8.77 -5.45
N ALA A 60 -9.84 9.34 -6.43
CA ALA A 60 -10.37 9.51 -7.79
C ALA A 60 -10.63 8.17 -8.50
N GLN A 61 -9.91 7.11 -8.10
CA GLN A 61 -10.09 5.74 -8.60
C GLN A 61 -10.94 4.88 -7.66
N SER A 62 -11.36 5.44 -6.51
CA SER A 62 -12.07 4.71 -5.45
C SER A 62 -11.32 3.42 -5.06
N GLN A 63 -10.04 3.56 -4.73
CA GLN A 63 -9.22 2.44 -4.29
C GLN A 63 -8.19 2.85 -3.24
N VAL A 64 -7.78 1.85 -2.46
CA VAL A 64 -6.58 1.87 -1.62
C VAL A 64 -5.65 0.76 -2.06
N GLY A 65 -4.37 0.82 -1.70
CA GLY A 65 -3.45 -0.25 -2.06
C GLY A 65 -2.09 -0.20 -1.39
N VAL A 66 -1.31 -1.24 -1.68
CA VAL A 66 0.05 -1.44 -1.18
C VAL A 66 0.96 -1.80 -2.35
N PHE A 67 2.14 -1.20 -2.40
CA PHE A 67 3.18 -1.54 -3.38
C PHE A 67 4.56 -1.18 -2.83
N PHE A 68 5.63 -1.65 -3.47
CA PHE A 68 6.99 -1.24 -3.11
C PHE A 68 7.32 0.16 -3.64
N GLY A 69 7.56 1.10 -2.73
CA GLY A 69 7.82 2.49 -3.06
C GLY A 69 9.29 2.83 -3.25
N ARG A 70 9.55 4.08 -3.64
CA ARG A 70 10.89 4.68 -3.68
C ARG A 70 11.12 5.55 -2.45
N ASN A 71 12.29 5.42 -1.82
CA ASN A 71 12.74 6.30 -0.74
C ASN A 71 14.27 6.34 -0.69
N GLU A 72 14.87 7.45 -1.14
CA GLU A 72 16.33 7.61 -1.22
C GLU A 72 17.01 7.53 0.15
N LYS A 73 16.40 8.10 1.19
CA LYS A 73 16.94 8.10 2.55
C LYS A 73 17.10 6.69 3.12
N PHE A 74 16.22 5.77 2.71
CA PHE A 74 16.23 4.37 3.13
C PHE A 74 16.97 3.45 2.14
N GLY A 75 17.64 4.02 1.12
CA GLY A 75 18.30 3.23 0.07
C GLY A 75 17.33 2.48 -0.85
N ALA A 76 16.01 2.70 -0.70
CA ALA A 76 14.95 2.12 -1.53
C ALA A 76 14.91 2.81 -2.90
N THR A 77 15.98 2.61 -3.66
CA THR A 77 16.19 3.06 -5.03
C THR A 77 16.40 1.83 -5.91
N GLY A 78 16.01 1.88 -7.19
CA GLY A 78 16.13 0.72 -8.07
C GLY A 78 15.32 -0.51 -7.60
N VAL A 79 14.29 -0.29 -6.78
CA VAL A 79 13.47 -1.33 -6.12
C VAL A 79 12.99 -2.39 -7.10
N TRP A 80 12.50 -1.96 -8.26
CA TRP A 80 12.04 -2.90 -9.28
C TRP A 80 13.15 -3.81 -9.80
N SER A 81 14.33 -3.27 -10.12
CA SER A 81 15.46 -4.07 -10.58
C SER A 81 15.89 -5.11 -9.54
N ARG A 82 15.75 -4.77 -8.25
CA ARG A 82 16.10 -5.66 -7.13
C ARG A 82 15.06 -6.76 -6.89
N LEU A 83 13.77 -6.43 -7.00
CA LEU A 83 12.68 -7.37 -6.74
C LEU A 83 12.31 -8.22 -7.96
N LYS A 84 12.62 -7.78 -9.19
CA LYS A 84 12.29 -8.49 -10.43
C LYS A 84 12.73 -9.96 -10.45
N PRO A 85 13.94 -10.35 -10.00
CA PRO A 85 14.33 -11.76 -9.96
C PRO A 85 13.47 -12.62 -9.03
N PHE A 86 12.92 -12.00 -7.97
CA PHE A 86 12.15 -12.65 -6.93
C PHE A 86 10.64 -12.51 -7.12
N GLN A 87 10.19 -11.78 -8.15
CA GLN A 87 8.79 -11.45 -8.37
C GLN A 87 7.88 -12.68 -8.37
N PRO A 88 8.16 -13.78 -9.10
CA PRO A 88 7.28 -14.95 -9.09
C PRO A 88 7.15 -15.57 -7.70
N ALA A 89 8.23 -15.63 -6.92
CA ALA A 89 8.20 -16.19 -5.57
C ALA A 89 7.41 -15.31 -4.60
N ILE A 90 7.56 -13.98 -4.69
CA ILE A 90 6.79 -13.05 -3.87
C ILE A 90 5.30 -13.10 -4.24
N GLU A 91 4.97 -13.12 -5.54
CA GLU A 91 3.59 -13.20 -6.02
C GLU A 91 2.91 -14.54 -5.61
N ASP A 92 3.63 -15.65 -5.67
CA ASP A 92 3.14 -16.97 -5.21
C ASP A 92 2.85 -16.98 -3.70
N ARG A 93 3.66 -16.29 -2.88
CA ARG A 93 3.38 -16.11 -1.44
C ARG A 93 2.18 -15.19 -1.21
N LEU A 94 2.03 -14.14 -2.01
CA LEU A 94 0.93 -13.19 -1.88
C LEU A 94 -0.41 -13.75 -2.37
N LYS A 95 -0.42 -14.71 -3.31
CA LYS A 95 -1.65 -15.36 -3.84
C LYS A 95 -2.75 -14.35 -4.20
N LEU A 96 -2.37 -13.23 -4.82
CA LEU A 96 -3.31 -12.19 -5.22
C LEU A 96 -4.16 -12.68 -6.39
N ARG A 97 -5.45 -12.41 -6.34
CA ARG A 97 -6.31 -12.58 -7.52
C ARG A 97 -6.03 -11.47 -8.52
N PRO A 98 -6.25 -11.69 -9.83
CA PRO A 98 -6.02 -10.67 -10.86
C PRO A 98 -6.72 -9.33 -10.58
N GLU A 99 -7.90 -9.33 -9.94
CA GLU A 99 -8.65 -8.10 -9.62
C GLU A 99 -8.05 -7.31 -8.46
N GLN A 100 -7.10 -7.91 -7.74
CA GLN A 100 -6.40 -7.30 -6.61
C GLN A 100 -5.07 -6.68 -7.02
N SER A 101 -4.65 -6.76 -8.28
CA SER A 101 -3.39 -6.18 -8.75
C SER A 101 -3.60 -5.36 -10.02
N CYS A 102 -2.69 -4.42 -10.27
CA CYS A 102 -2.60 -3.70 -11.53
C CYS A 102 -1.43 -4.25 -12.36
N GLU A 103 -1.71 -4.68 -13.58
CA GLU A 103 -0.66 -5.11 -14.50
C GLU A 103 0.32 -3.98 -14.83
N GLY A 104 1.60 -4.31 -15.02
CA GLY A 104 2.62 -3.35 -15.43
C GLY A 104 3.13 -2.39 -14.34
N LEU A 105 2.59 -2.45 -13.11
CA LEU A 105 3.02 -1.60 -11.98
C LEU A 105 3.92 -2.33 -10.96
N GLY A 106 4.45 -3.49 -11.33
CA GLY A 106 5.23 -4.37 -10.44
C GLY A 106 4.36 -5.05 -9.38
N ILE A 107 4.97 -5.50 -8.29
CA ILE A 107 4.26 -6.21 -7.21
C ILE A 107 3.40 -5.21 -6.42
N ASN A 108 2.08 -5.34 -6.54
CA ASN A 108 1.12 -4.44 -5.90
C ASN A 108 -0.17 -5.17 -5.53
N SER A 109 -0.88 -4.63 -4.55
CA SER A 109 -2.23 -5.04 -4.16
C SER A 109 -3.13 -3.82 -4.06
N MET A 110 -4.39 -3.95 -4.50
CA MET A 110 -5.40 -2.91 -4.44
C MET A 110 -6.74 -3.45 -3.94
N TRP A 111 -7.50 -2.57 -3.31
CA TRP A 111 -8.89 -2.81 -2.95
C TRP A 111 -9.76 -1.64 -3.42
N ARG A 112 -10.77 -1.94 -4.24
CA ARG A 112 -11.77 -0.97 -4.69
C ARG A 112 -12.79 -0.71 -3.58
N VAL A 113 -12.88 0.55 -3.16
CA VAL A 113 -13.71 1.00 -2.04
C VAL A 113 -14.05 2.48 -2.22
N ASN A 114 -15.26 2.89 -1.84
CA ASN A 114 -15.61 4.31 -1.84
C ASN A 114 -14.83 5.05 -0.75
N CYS A 115 -13.72 5.68 -1.13
CA CYS A 115 -12.85 6.41 -0.21
C CYS A 115 -13.51 7.65 0.41
N TYR A 116 -14.59 8.17 -0.18
CA TYR A 116 -15.28 9.36 0.31
C TYR A 116 -16.33 9.07 1.37
N ALA A 117 -16.71 7.81 1.57
CA ALA A 117 -17.57 7.42 2.68
C ALA A 117 -16.69 7.19 3.92
N GLU A 118 -16.77 8.09 4.90
CA GLU A 118 -15.92 8.05 6.10
C GLU A 118 -16.14 6.78 6.92
N ASP A 119 -17.33 6.17 6.85
CA ASP A 119 -17.64 4.88 7.46
C ASP A 119 -16.76 3.72 6.94
N ASN A 120 -16.19 3.85 5.73
CA ASN A 120 -15.26 2.87 5.19
C ASN A 120 -13.83 3.05 5.73
N TRP A 121 -13.49 4.20 6.32
CA TRP A 121 -12.10 4.52 6.68
C TRP A 121 -11.48 3.56 7.69
N PRO A 122 -12.18 3.09 8.73
CA PRO A 122 -11.63 2.07 9.63
C PRO A 122 -11.24 0.79 8.89
N ALA A 123 -12.12 0.28 8.02
CA ALA A 123 -11.86 -0.91 7.23
C ALA A 123 -10.73 -0.70 6.20
N MET A 124 -10.65 0.48 5.59
CA MET A 124 -9.53 0.87 4.72
C MET A 124 -8.20 0.86 5.46
N ALA A 125 -8.15 1.42 6.67
CA ALA A 125 -6.94 1.43 7.50
C ALA A 125 -6.51 0.01 7.89
N ASP A 126 -7.44 -0.81 8.39
CA ASP A 126 -7.19 -2.20 8.77
C ASP A 126 -6.68 -3.03 7.58
N TRP A 127 -7.32 -2.86 6.42
CA TRP A 127 -6.93 -3.55 5.20
C TRP A 127 -5.53 -3.14 4.75
N LEU A 128 -5.22 -1.85 4.77
CA LEU A 128 -3.90 -1.32 4.41
C LEU A 128 -2.80 -1.92 5.28
N VAL A 129 -2.97 -1.95 6.62
CA VAL A 129 -1.97 -2.52 7.53
C VAL A 129 -1.86 -4.03 7.35
N THR A 130 -2.98 -4.74 7.22
CA THR A 130 -3.00 -6.19 6.99
C THR A 130 -2.25 -6.55 5.71
N GLU A 131 -2.54 -5.84 4.62
CA GLU A 131 -1.95 -6.09 3.31
C GLU A 131 -0.47 -5.71 3.29
N CYS A 132 -0.09 -4.59 3.93
CA CYS A 132 1.30 -4.19 4.10
C CYS A 132 2.09 -5.28 4.85
N SER A 133 1.55 -5.82 5.94
CA SER A 133 2.17 -6.91 6.70
C SER A 133 2.21 -8.24 5.93
N ARG A 134 1.34 -8.46 4.94
CA ARG A 134 1.46 -9.61 4.02
C ARG A 134 2.63 -9.43 3.05
N PHE A 135 2.81 -8.23 2.51
CA PHE A 135 3.93 -7.89 1.63
C PHE A 135 5.27 -7.97 2.35
N GLU A 136 5.34 -7.43 3.56
CA GLU A 136 6.53 -7.49 4.40
C GLU A 136 6.96 -8.92 4.67
N ARG A 137 6.03 -9.80 5.08
CA ARG A 137 6.29 -11.23 5.29
C ARG A 137 6.75 -11.91 4.00
N ALA A 138 6.02 -11.72 2.91
CA ALA A 138 6.35 -12.35 1.63
C ALA A 138 7.78 -12.00 1.16
N VAL A 139 8.20 -10.75 1.33
CA VAL A 139 9.57 -10.33 0.99
C VAL A 139 10.59 -10.80 2.01
N THR A 140 10.28 -10.75 3.30
CA THR A 140 11.19 -11.22 4.35
C THR A 140 11.49 -12.69 4.18
N ASP A 141 10.48 -13.51 3.88
CA ASP A 141 10.70 -14.93 3.64
C ASP A 141 11.55 -15.14 2.37
N VAL A 142 11.20 -14.51 1.25
CA VAL A 142 11.89 -14.74 -0.03
C VAL A 142 13.32 -14.21 -0.04
N LEU A 143 13.58 -13.07 0.60
CA LEU A 143 14.92 -12.46 0.64
C LEU A 143 15.75 -12.93 1.84
N GLY A 144 15.13 -13.41 2.92
CA GLY A 144 15.80 -13.95 4.10
C GLY A 144 16.19 -15.42 3.99
N GLU A 145 15.56 -16.18 3.09
CA GLU A 145 15.95 -17.55 2.72
C GLU A 145 17.19 -17.59 1.78
N GLY A 146 17.71 -16.43 1.35
CA GLY A 146 18.81 -16.29 0.37
C GLY A 146 20.18 -16.01 0.95
#